data_AF-A0A0L6CNQ7-F1
#
_entry.id   AF-A0A0L6CNQ7-F1
#
_cell.length_a   1.000
_cell.length_b   1.000
_cell.length_c   1.000
_cell.angle_alpha   90.00
_cell.angle_beta   90.00
_cell.angle_gamma   90.00
#
_symmetry.space_group_name_H-M   'P 1'
#
loop_
_entity.id
_entity.type
_entity.pdbx_description
1 polymer ?
#
loop_
_entity_poly.entity_id
_entity_poly.type
_entity_poly.pdbx_seq_one_letter_code
_entity_poly.pdbx_strand_id
1 'polypeptide(L)'
;MIWIGGMHGAGKTTIADRIARRYDLPCQHIDAFTYAHLPLMSPLEPLDDQLALGTDHAVEVWHRVCAERIPLVINDIRDRTAGDVPVVVEGPQLSPAGAASYGVPGAVWLVAGAARTARVRRDRAAAANDAAGQARAERLAQRDAAVLRRLRASLEATGRPRIEVDDRPDWDAVHDEVVGALGTVLQKARRLEQGGPLRAQRAYENTALVQQGLLWREAAGIAVLPSVEFACECGRSGCAGTRRGTPEGYQRASARGPVLAEGHVAL
;
A
#
# COMPACT_ATOMS: atom_id res chain seq x y z
N MET A 1 -12.89 7.38 4.26
CA MET A 1 -11.68 6.55 4.13
C MET A 1 -11.71 5.43 5.14
N ILE A 2 -11.05 4.31 4.85
CA ILE A 2 -10.82 3.16 5.72
C ILE A 2 -9.30 2.88 5.69
N TRP A 3 -8.64 2.77 6.84
CA TRP A 3 -7.17 2.68 6.88
C TRP A 3 -6.69 1.29 7.31
N ILE A 4 -5.70 0.76 6.59
CA ILE A 4 -5.00 -0.48 6.92
C ILE A 4 -3.50 -0.17 7.03
N GLY A 5 -3.05 0.11 8.24
CA GLY A 5 -1.66 0.42 8.54
C GLY A 5 -0.85 -0.82 8.95
N GLY A 6 0.45 -0.64 9.18
CA GLY A 6 1.33 -1.71 9.66
C GLY A 6 2.67 -1.81 8.95
N MET A 7 3.58 -2.59 9.51
CA MET A 7 4.96 -2.69 9.02
C MET A 7 5.10 -3.52 7.74
N HIS A 8 6.30 -3.52 7.17
CA HIS A 8 6.64 -4.33 5.99
C HIS A 8 6.43 -5.83 6.28
N GLY A 9 5.90 -6.58 5.31
CA GLY A 9 5.68 -8.03 5.46
C GLY A 9 4.44 -8.44 6.28
N ALA A 10 3.65 -7.48 6.77
CA ALA A 10 2.41 -7.76 7.51
C ALA A 10 1.20 -8.12 6.62
N GLY A 11 1.34 -8.12 5.29
CA GLY A 11 0.27 -8.53 4.35
C GLY A 11 -0.77 -7.46 4.02
N LYS A 12 -0.51 -6.18 4.35
CA LYS A 12 -1.43 -5.06 4.15
C LYS A 12 -2.02 -5.00 2.74
N THR A 13 -1.17 -4.92 1.71
CA THR A 13 -1.60 -4.85 0.31
C THR A 13 -2.52 -6.00 -0.05
N THR A 14 -2.15 -7.25 0.31
CA THR A 14 -2.98 -8.44 0.05
C THR A 14 -4.35 -8.35 0.70
N ILE A 15 -4.44 -7.92 1.96
CA ILE A 15 -5.71 -7.81 2.67
C ILE A 15 -6.54 -6.62 2.16
N ALA A 16 -5.90 -5.48 1.93
CA ALA A 16 -6.53 -4.29 1.37
C ALA A 16 -7.12 -4.57 -0.01
N ASP A 17 -6.41 -5.30 -0.88
CA ASP A 17 -6.89 -5.73 -2.18
C ASP A 17 -8.12 -6.64 -2.06
N ARG A 18 -8.05 -7.65 -1.18
CA ARG A 18 -9.18 -8.56 -0.94
C ARG A 18 -10.42 -7.81 -0.46
N ILE A 19 -10.26 -6.87 0.48
CA ILE A 19 -11.36 -6.04 1.00
C ILE A 19 -11.90 -5.11 -0.10
N ALA A 20 -11.02 -4.39 -0.79
CA ALA A 20 -11.40 -3.45 -1.85
C ALA A 20 -12.16 -4.15 -2.98
N ARG A 21 -11.79 -5.39 -3.32
CA ARG A 21 -12.50 -6.21 -4.31
C ARG A 21 -13.82 -6.72 -3.75
N ARG A 22 -13.83 -7.35 -2.58
CA ARG A 22 -15.04 -7.95 -1.97
C ARG A 22 -16.14 -6.92 -1.69
N TYR A 23 -15.77 -5.70 -1.32
CA TYR A 23 -16.70 -4.63 -0.98
C TYR A 23 -16.83 -3.58 -2.08
N ASP A 24 -16.25 -3.82 -3.27
CA ASP A 24 -16.31 -2.90 -4.41
C ASP A 24 -15.90 -1.47 -4.04
N LEU A 25 -14.84 -1.36 -3.25
CA LEU A 25 -14.28 -0.11 -2.78
C LEU A 25 -13.05 0.27 -3.62
N PRO A 26 -12.82 1.58 -3.82
CA PRO A 26 -11.54 2.08 -4.30
C PRO A 26 -10.42 1.73 -3.32
N CYS A 27 -9.24 1.38 -3.85
CA CYS A 27 -8.02 1.20 -3.05
C CYS A 27 -6.99 2.29 -3.35
N GLN A 28 -6.27 2.74 -2.33
CA GLN A 28 -5.16 3.69 -2.40
C GLN A 28 -3.95 3.06 -1.69
N HIS A 29 -3.05 2.49 -2.48
CA HIS A 29 -1.75 2.02 -2.00
C HIS A 29 -0.82 3.23 -1.91
N ILE A 30 -0.40 3.62 -0.72
CA ILE A 30 0.50 4.78 -0.55
C ILE A 30 1.79 4.59 -1.38
N ASP A 31 2.29 3.36 -1.42
CA ASP A 31 3.53 3.05 -2.13
C ASP A 31 3.41 3.26 -3.66
N ALA A 32 2.20 3.21 -4.23
CA ALA A 32 1.92 3.49 -5.65
C ALA A 32 2.00 4.98 -6.02
N PHE A 33 2.28 5.86 -5.05
CA PHE A 33 2.44 7.30 -5.28
C PHE A 33 3.80 7.78 -4.77
N THR A 34 4.69 6.85 -4.41
CA THR A 34 5.94 7.17 -3.73
C THR A 34 6.73 8.23 -4.48
N TYR A 35 7.05 7.98 -5.75
CA TYR A 35 7.87 8.87 -6.57
C TYR A 35 7.10 10.09 -7.08
N ALA A 36 5.78 10.00 -7.23
CA ALA A 36 4.95 11.16 -7.61
C ALA A 36 4.94 12.24 -6.51
N HIS A 37 4.98 11.82 -5.24
CA HIS A 37 4.99 12.74 -4.11
C HIS A 37 6.39 13.25 -3.74
N LEU A 38 7.48 12.54 -4.08
CA LEU A 38 8.83 12.94 -3.68
C LEU A 38 9.18 14.41 -4.02
N PRO A 39 8.86 14.94 -5.22
CA PRO A 39 9.14 16.34 -5.54
C PRO A 39 8.30 17.37 -4.76
N LEU A 40 7.24 16.94 -4.10
CA LEU A 40 6.31 17.79 -3.33
C LEU A 40 6.66 17.82 -1.83
N MET A 41 7.63 17.02 -1.42
CA MET A 41 8.07 16.85 -0.04
C MET A 41 9.36 17.61 0.22
N SER A 42 9.73 17.77 1.49
CA SER A 42 11.03 18.29 1.86
C SER A 42 12.14 17.40 1.25
N PRO A 43 13.25 17.97 0.76
CA PRO A 43 14.36 17.17 0.26
C PRO A 43 14.79 16.10 1.25
N LEU A 44 14.97 14.88 0.75
CA LEU A 44 15.39 13.74 1.55
C LEU A 44 16.85 13.42 1.27
N GLU A 45 17.63 13.27 2.33
CA GLU A 45 18.96 12.70 2.22
C GLU A 45 18.88 11.24 1.75
N PRO A 46 19.89 10.74 1.02
CA PRO A 46 19.93 9.34 0.59
C PRO A 46 19.74 8.37 1.76
N LEU A 47 19.03 7.28 1.52
CA LEU A 47 18.75 6.26 2.56
C LEU A 47 20.03 5.72 3.22
N ASP A 48 21.12 5.58 2.46
CA ASP A 48 22.39 5.11 3.01
C ASP A 48 22.99 6.10 4.02
N ASP A 49 22.85 7.41 3.77
CA ASP A 49 23.31 8.46 4.68
C ASP A 49 22.46 8.48 5.95
N GLN A 50 21.13 8.33 5.82
CA GLN A 50 20.21 8.19 6.96
C GLN A 50 20.62 7.03 7.87
N LEU A 51 20.92 5.87 7.28
CA LEU A 51 21.29 4.66 8.01
C LEU A 51 22.71 4.76 8.60
N ALA A 52 23.61 5.51 7.97
CA ALA A 52 24.97 5.75 8.47
C ALA A 52 24.97 6.67 9.71
N LEU A 53 24.03 7.62 9.78
CA LEU A 53 23.81 8.48 10.95
C LEU A 53 23.16 7.75 12.15
N GLY A 54 22.68 6.53 11.94
CA GLY A 54 22.21 5.63 12.99
C GLY A 54 20.70 5.40 13.00
N THR A 55 20.28 4.40 13.78
CA THR A 55 18.90 3.92 13.84
C THR A 55 17.90 5.02 14.25
N ASP A 56 18.22 5.80 15.27
CA ASP A 56 17.29 6.83 15.77
C ASP A 56 17.08 7.94 14.75
N HIS A 57 18.15 8.39 14.09
CA HIS A 57 18.07 9.37 13.00
C HIS A 57 17.19 8.84 11.85
N ALA A 58 17.44 7.61 11.40
CA ALA A 58 16.65 6.99 10.33
C ALA A 58 15.16 6.82 10.70
N VAL A 59 14.85 6.63 11.98
CA VAL A 59 13.47 6.57 12.50
C VAL A 59 12.81 7.96 12.47
N GLU A 60 13.52 9.02 12.89
CA GLU A 60 12.99 10.39 12.81
C GLU A 60 12.71 10.81 11.37
N VAL A 61 13.64 10.53 10.45
CA VAL A 61 13.44 10.79 9.02
C VAL A 61 12.22 10.02 8.49
N TRP A 62 12.07 8.75 8.86
CA TRP A 62 10.89 7.96 8.51
C TRP A 62 9.59 8.61 8.99
N HIS A 63 9.52 9.06 10.24
CA HIS A 63 8.32 9.71 10.77
C HIS A 63 8.03 11.06 10.10
N ARG A 64 9.05 11.86 9.80
CA ARG A 64 8.90 13.10 9.02
C ARG A 64 8.33 12.82 7.63
N VAL A 65 8.90 11.84 6.91
CA VAL A 65 8.41 11.39 5.60
C VAL A 65 6.94 10.95 5.69
N CYS A 66 6.57 10.19 6.73
CA CYS A 66 5.17 9.80 6.93
C CYS A 66 4.27 11.03 7.11
N ALA A 67 4.66 11.98 7.99
CA ALA A 67 3.88 13.17 8.30
C ALA A 67 3.65 14.08 7.08
N GLU A 68 4.67 14.25 6.24
CA GLU A 68 4.57 15.03 5.00
C GLU A 68 3.74 14.32 3.92
N ARG A 69 3.80 12.98 3.86
CA ARG A 69 3.15 12.20 2.80
C ARG A 69 1.65 12.03 3.00
N ILE A 70 1.17 11.87 4.23
CA ILE A 70 -0.26 11.64 4.49
C ILE A 70 -1.17 12.76 3.94
N PRO A 71 -0.86 14.06 4.10
CA PRO A 71 -1.62 15.12 3.45
C PRO A 71 -1.72 14.97 1.92
N LEU A 72 -0.63 14.55 1.25
CA LEU A 72 -0.62 14.33 -0.20
C LEU A 72 -1.54 13.17 -0.60
N VAL A 73 -1.48 12.05 0.14
CA VAL A 73 -2.39 10.91 -0.05
C VAL A 73 -3.85 11.32 0.12
N ILE A 74 -4.16 12.18 1.10
CA ILE A 74 -5.52 12.69 1.31
C ILE A 74 -5.96 13.58 0.13
N ASN A 75 -5.06 14.38 -0.43
CA ASN A 75 -5.36 15.18 -1.62
C ASN A 75 -5.62 14.28 -2.84
N ASP A 76 -4.79 13.25 -3.08
CA ASP A 76 -5.04 12.27 -4.16
C ASP A 76 -6.42 11.61 -4.03
N ILE A 77 -6.86 11.31 -2.80
CA ILE A 77 -8.18 10.73 -2.53
C ILE A 77 -9.30 11.73 -2.79
N ARG A 78 -9.12 13.02 -2.45
CA ARG A 78 -10.12 14.08 -2.70
C ARG A 78 -10.27 14.37 -4.18
N ASP A 79 -9.16 14.34 -4.91
CA ASP A 79 -9.13 14.63 -6.35
C ASP A 79 -9.62 13.42 -7.18
N ARG A 80 -9.81 12.26 -6.54
CA ARG A 80 -10.32 11.05 -7.17
C ARG A 80 -11.80 11.17 -7.52
N THR A 81 -12.17 10.70 -8.72
CA THR A 81 -13.56 10.56 -9.17
C THR A 81 -14.22 9.28 -8.63
N ALA A 82 -14.42 9.19 -7.31
CA ALA A 82 -15.11 8.06 -6.67
C ALA A 82 -16.39 8.45 -5.90
N GLY A 83 -16.79 9.73 -5.96
CA GLY A 83 -17.94 10.25 -5.23
C GLY A 83 -17.82 10.03 -3.72
N ASP A 84 -18.93 9.69 -3.07
CA ASP A 84 -18.98 9.45 -1.62
C ASP A 84 -18.55 8.03 -1.20
N VAL A 85 -18.00 7.23 -2.11
CA VAL A 85 -17.56 5.87 -1.79
C VAL A 85 -16.28 5.92 -0.95
N PRO A 86 -16.22 5.30 0.24
CA PRO A 86 -15.03 5.33 1.07
C PRO A 86 -13.88 4.56 0.41
N VAL A 87 -12.71 5.21 0.35
CA VAL A 87 -11.46 4.60 -0.15
C VAL A 87 -10.79 3.79 0.95
N VAL A 88 -10.38 2.56 0.64
CA VAL A 88 -9.43 1.77 1.44
C VAL A 88 -8.03 2.30 1.18
N VAL A 89 -7.36 2.77 2.23
CA VAL A 89 -6.01 3.32 2.17
C VAL A 89 -5.08 2.38 2.90
N GLU A 90 -4.00 1.96 2.26
CA GLU A 90 -3.02 1.06 2.87
C GLU A 90 -1.60 1.55 2.64
N GLY A 91 -0.77 1.39 3.67
CA GLY A 91 0.65 1.71 3.57
C GLY A 91 1.34 1.77 4.92
N PRO A 92 2.67 1.58 4.96
CA PRO A 92 3.43 1.62 6.21
C PRO A 92 3.53 3.02 6.84
N GLN A 93 3.15 4.07 6.11
CA GLN A 93 3.17 5.46 6.57
C GLN A 93 1.92 5.87 7.37
N LEU A 94 0.88 5.02 7.39
CA LEU A 94 -0.34 5.26 8.17
C LEU A 94 -0.07 5.14 9.68
N SER A 95 -0.42 6.17 10.46
CA SER A 95 -0.23 6.19 11.91
C SER A 95 -1.55 6.19 12.68
N PRO A 96 -1.62 5.55 13.87
CA PRO A 96 -2.82 5.55 14.71
C PRO A 96 -3.25 6.96 15.12
N ALA A 97 -2.29 7.81 15.49
CA ALA A 97 -2.53 9.22 15.80
C ALA A 97 -3.09 9.98 14.59
N GLY A 98 -2.53 9.78 13.40
CA GLY A 98 -3.04 10.40 12.16
C GLY A 98 -4.48 10.00 11.88
N ALA A 99 -4.84 8.72 12.07
CA ALA A 99 -6.21 8.27 11.86
C ALA A 99 -7.21 9.00 12.78
N ALA A 100 -6.80 9.31 14.02
CA ALA A 100 -7.60 10.14 14.93
C ALA A 100 -7.68 11.58 14.44
N SER A 101 -6.55 12.20 14.08
CA SER A 101 -6.50 13.59 13.59
C SER A 101 -7.34 13.82 12.32
N TYR A 102 -7.39 12.84 11.42
CA TYR A 102 -8.17 12.92 10.19
C TYR A 102 -9.60 12.35 10.32
N GLY A 103 -10.05 12.02 11.53
CA GLY A 103 -11.41 11.53 11.78
C GLY A 103 -11.75 10.24 11.03
N VAL A 104 -10.76 9.35 10.84
CA VAL A 104 -10.93 8.12 10.08
C VAL A 104 -11.78 7.12 10.89
N PRO A 105 -12.97 6.74 10.38
CA PRO A 105 -13.94 5.96 11.16
C PRO A 105 -13.55 4.49 11.30
N GLY A 106 -12.89 3.91 10.29
CA GLY A 106 -12.44 2.51 10.32
C GLY A 106 -10.94 2.46 10.07
N ALA A 107 -10.19 1.98 11.06
CA ALA A 107 -8.74 1.84 10.93
C ALA A 107 -8.23 0.64 11.74
N VAL A 108 -7.29 -0.10 11.17
CA VAL A 108 -6.64 -1.26 11.81
C VAL A 108 -5.18 -1.34 11.41
N TRP A 109 -4.34 -1.86 12.30
CA TRP A 109 -2.90 -2.02 12.07
C TRP A 109 -2.49 -3.48 12.16
N LEU A 110 -1.78 -3.94 11.12
CA LEU A 110 -1.18 -5.26 11.07
C LEU A 110 0.24 -5.20 11.64
N VAL A 111 0.49 -5.96 12.70
CA VAL A 111 1.75 -5.95 13.43
C VAL A 111 2.46 -7.28 13.24
N ALA A 112 3.44 -7.31 12.33
CA ALA A 112 4.31 -8.47 12.17
C ALA A 112 5.51 -8.41 13.13
N GLY A 113 5.96 -9.58 13.59
CA GLY A 113 7.20 -9.70 14.36
C GLY A 113 8.45 -9.24 13.58
N ALA A 114 9.51 -8.90 14.32
CA ALA A 114 10.77 -8.43 13.74
C ALA A 114 11.42 -9.50 12.82
N ALA A 115 11.37 -10.78 13.22
CA ALA A 115 11.92 -11.89 12.43
C ALA A 115 11.24 -12.01 11.06
N ARG A 116 9.89 -11.92 11.02
CA ARG A 116 9.11 -11.86 9.79
C ARG A 116 9.50 -10.69 8.92
N THR A 117 9.53 -9.49 9.50
CA THR A 117 9.87 -8.26 8.78
C THR A 117 11.25 -8.36 8.13
N ALA A 118 12.25 -8.85 8.88
CA ALA A 118 13.60 -9.05 8.38
C ALA A 118 13.67 -10.11 7.27
N ARG A 119 12.98 -11.24 7.43
CA ARG A 119 12.89 -12.30 6.40
C ARG A 119 12.29 -11.76 5.10
N VAL A 120 11.13 -11.10 5.16
CA VAL A 120 10.47 -10.55 3.98
C VAL A 120 11.36 -9.52 3.27
N ARG A 121 12.11 -8.70 3.99
CA ARG A 121 13.09 -7.77 3.38
C ARG A 121 14.18 -8.51 2.61
N ARG A 122 14.79 -9.52 3.23
CA ARG A 122 15.84 -10.32 2.59
C ARG A 122 15.32 -11.04 1.34
N ASP A 123 14.15 -11.65 1.44
CA ASP A 123 13.54 -12.37 0.31
C ASP A 123 13.23 -11.42 -0.86
N ARG A 124 12.73 -10.21 -0.57
CA ARG A 124 12.50 -9.18 -1.60
C ARG A 124 13.79 -8.68 -2.24
N ALA A 125 14.82 -8.39 -1.44
CA ALA A 125 16.11 -7.96 -1.96
C ALA A 125 16.78 -9.05 -2.83
N ALA A 126 16.67 -10.31 -2.41
CA ALA A 126 17.14 -11.46 -3.19
C ALA A 126 16.36 -11.62 -4.51
N ALA A 127 15.03 -11.56 -4.47
CA ALA A 127 14.20 -11.65 -5.67
C ALA A 127 14.45 -10.50 -6.68
N ALA A 128 14.87 -9.33 -6.19
CA ALA A 128 15.21 -8.18 -7.01
C ALA A 128 16.68 -8.14 -7.48
N ASN A 129 17.51 -9.12 -7.08
CA ASN A 129 18.97 -9.08 -7.26
C ASN A 129 19.62 -7.76 -6.77
N ASP A 130 19.07 -7.19 -5.69
CA ASP A 130 19.52 -5.92 -5.13
C ASP A 130 20.63 -6.14 -4.08
N ALA A 131 21.87 -6.20 -4.54
CA ALA A 131 23.05 -6.38 -3.68
C ALA A 131 23.18 -5.27 -2.63
N ALA A 132 22.84 -4.03 -2.98
CA ALA A 132 22.86 -2.91 -2.05
C ALA A 132 21.75 -3.06 -0.98
N GLY A 133 20.56 -3.50 -1.37
CA GLY A 133 19.47 -3.86 -0.47
C GLY A 133 19.84 -4.97 0.51
N GLN A 134 20.57 -5.99 0.04
CA GLN A 134 21.09 -7.06 0.91
C GLN A 134 22.10 -6.51 1.93
N ALA A 135 23.04 -5.65 1.49
CA ALA A 135 24.03 -5.02 2.37
C ALA A 135 23.39 -4.11 3.43
N ARG A 136 22.23 -3.50 3.13
CA ARG A 136 21.47 -2.62 4.06
C ARG A 136 20.48 -3.38 4.94
N ALA A 137 20.21 -4.67 4.67
CA ALA A 137 19.06 -5.38 5.22
C ALA A 137 19.02 -5.36 6.76
N GLU A 138 20.18 -5.52 7.40
CA GLU A 138 20.30 -5.51 8.87
C GLU A 138 19.99 -4.12 9.47
N ARG A 139 20.58 -3.05 8.92
CA ARG A 139 20.31 -1.67 9.38
C ARG A 139 18.84 -1.28 9.16
N LEU A 140 18.24 -1.72 8.05
CA LEU A 140 16.80 -1.52 7.80
C LEU A 140 15.94 -2.31 8.79
N ALA A 141 16.33 -3.53 9.15
CA ALA A 141 15.63 -4.32 10.15
C ALA A 141 15.67 -3.65 11.54
N GLN A 142 16.82 -3.09 11.92
CA GLN A 142 16.99 -2.33 13.17
C GLN A 142 16.10 -1.09 13.20
N ARG A 143 16.10 -0.29 12.13
CA ARG A 143 15.19 0.85 11.96
C ARG A 143 13.73 0.42 12.06
N ASP A 144 13.32 -0.60 11.31
CA ASP A 144 11.93 -1.07 11.31
C ASP A 144 11.51 -1.60 12.69
N ALA A 145 12.40 -2.26 13.44
CA ALA A 145 12.13 -2.68 14.81
C ALA A 145 11.90 -1.47 15.74
N ALA A 146 12.65 -0.38 15.56
CA ALA A 146 12.46 0.85 16.31
C ALA A 146 11.16 1.58 15.93
N VAL A 147 10.83 1.67 14.64
CA VAL A 147 9.52 2.17 14.16
C VAL A 147 8.38 1.34 14.75
N LEU A 148 8.52 0.02 14.78
CA LEU A 148 7.49 -0.87 15.32
C LEU A 148 7.25 -0.62 16.81
N ARG A 149 8.29 -0.37 17.61
CA ARG A 149 8.12 0.00 19.03
C ARG A 149 7.28 1.27 19.18
N ARG A 150 7.55 2.30 18.38
CA ARG A 150 6.77 3.56 18.37
C ARG A 150 5.34 3.34 17.89
N LEU A 151 5.14 2.49 16.89
CA LEU A 151 3.81 2.12 16.42
C LEU A 151 3.01 1.43 17.53
N ARG A 152 3.59 0.46 18.25
CA ARG A 152 2.93 -0.22 19.38
C ARG A 152 2.51 0.75 20.48
N ALA A 153 3.40 1.67 20.86
CA ALA A 153 3.09 2.71 21.84
C ALA A 153 1.95 3.64 21.35
N SER A 154 1.94 4.02 20.07
CA SER A 154 0.86 4.83 19.50
C SER A 154 -0.47 4.08 19.44
N LEU A 155 -0.46 2.79 19.13
CA LEU A 155 -1.66 1.93 19.15
C LEU A 155 -2.25 1.83 20.55
N GLU A 156 -1.40 1.64 21.56
CA GLU A 156 -1.82 1.62 22.97
C GLU A 156 -2.42 2.97 23.39
N ALA A 157 -1.74 4.08 23.10
CA ALA A 157 -2.21 5.42 23.46
C ALA A 157 -3.52 5.83 22.77
N THR A 158 -3.79 5.31 21.56
CA THR A 158 -4.98 5.67 20.78
C THR A 158 -6.12 4.64 20.89
N GLY A 159 -5.87 3.49 21.52
CA GLY A 159 -6.84 2.39 21.62
C GLY A 159 -7.27 1.81 20.26
N ARG A 160 -6.50 2.04 19.19
CA ARG A 160 -6.86 1.61 17.84
C ARG A 160 -6.68 0.09 17.67
N PRO A 161 -7.56 -0.58 16.90
CA PRO A 161 -7.44 -2.01 16.64
C PRO A 161 -6.08 -2.40 16.06
N ARG A 162 -5.49 -3.47 16.59
CA ARG A 162 -4.27 -4.10 16.07
C ARG A 162 -4.47 -5.60 15.94
N ILE A 163 -3.88 -6.18 14.91
CA ILE A 163 -3.86 -7.62 14.66
C ILE A 163 -2.39 -8.04 14.59
N GLU A 164 -2.01 -8.97 15.45
CA GLU A 164 -0.67 -9.54 15.45
C GLU A 164 -0.57 -10.57 14.32
N VAL A 165 0.48 -10.46 13.50
CA VAL A 165 0.69 -11.34 12.34
C VAL A 165 1.85 -12.27 12.63
N ASP A 166 1.54 -13.54 12.76
CA ASP A 166 2.50 -14.60 13.03
C ASP A 166 3.57 -14.75 11.94
N ASP A 167 4.65 -15.45 12.28
CA ASP A 167 5.71 -15.76 11.33
C ASP A 167 5.24 -16.59 10.13
N ARG A 168 4.21 -17.43 10.33
CA ARG A 168 3.54 -18.23 9.31
C ARG A 168 2.03 -17.97 9.38
N PRO A 169 1.56 -16.82 8.87
CA PRO A 169 0.20 -16.40 9.07
C PRO A 169 -0.76 -17.26 8.25
N ASP A 170 -1.90 -17.59 8.86
CA ASP A 170 -3.10 -17.95 8.13
C ASP A 170 -3.72 -16.66 7.59
N TRP A 171 -3.53 -16.42 6.28
CA TRP A 171 -4.00 -15.18 5.66
C TRP A 171 -5.51 -15.05 5.60
N ASP A 172 -6.25 -16.16 5.65
CA ASP A 172 -7.71 -16.11 5.65
C ASP A 172 -8.19 -15.72 7.06
N ALA A 173 -7.59 -16.29 8.11
CA ALA A 173 -7.87 -15.86 9.49
C ALA A 173 -7.52 -14.38 9.74
N VAL A 174 -6.33 -13.92 9.30
CA VAL A 174 -5.94 -12.50 9.44
C VAL A 174 -6.90 -11.59 8.65
N HIS A 175 -7.33 -12.01 7.46
CA HIS A 175 -8.32 -11.26 6.69
C HIS A 175 -9.66 -11.16 7.44
N ASP A 176 -10.15 -12.25 8.02
CA ASP A 176 -11.41 -12.27 8.76
C ASP A 176 -11.35 -11.43 10.03
N GLU A 177 -10.22 -11.43 10.74
CA GLU A 177 -9.98 -10.52 11.87
C GLU A 177 -10.01 -9.05 11.44
N VAL A 178 -9.38 -8.72 10.30
CA VAL A 178 -9.42 -7.35 9.75
C VAL A 178 -10.85 -6.95 9.40
N VAL A 179 -11.60 -7.81 8.73
CA VAL A 179 -13.01 -7.55 8.38
C VAL A 179 -13.85 -7.38 9.65
N GLY A 180 -13.61 -8.20 10.68
CA GLY A 180 -14.26 -8.07 11.98
C GLY A 180 -13.97 -6.73 12.65
N ALA A 181 -12.69 -6.32 12.69
CA ALA A 181 -12.27 -5.04 13.28
C ALA A 181 -12.85 -3.82 12.53
N LEU A 182 -13.06 -3.93 11.22
CA LEU A 182 -13.65 -2.89 10.38
C LEU A 182 -15.18 -2.99 10.24
N GLY A 183 -15.82 -4.00 10.86
CA GLY A 183 -17.14 -4.53 10.51
C GLY A 183 -18.22 -3.48 10.26
N THR A 184 -18.51 -2.63 11.25
CA THR A 184 -19.58 -1.61 11.13
C THR A 184 -19.32 -0.63 9.98
N VAL A 185 -18.05 -0.27 9.73
CA VAL A 185 -17.69 0.68 8.68
C VAL A 185 -17.83 0.04 7.30
N LEU A 186 -17.39 -1.22 7.14
CA LEU A 186 -17.53 -1.95 5.88
C LEU A 186 -18.99 -2.27 5.55
N GLN A 187 -19.81 -2.61 6.55
CA GLN A 187 -21.23 -2.90 6.37
C GLN A 187 -22.03 -1.69 5.90
N LYS A 188 -21.70 -0.49 6.40
CA LYS A 188 -22.37 0.77 6.07
C LYS A 188 -21.76 1.48 4.87
N ALA A 189 -20.63 1.01 4.36
CA ALA A 189 -19.95 1.64 3.23
C ALA A 189 -20.82 1.57 1.98
N ARG A 190 -21.04 2.74 1.35
CA ARG A 190 -21.47 2.79 -0.04
C ARG A 190 -20.42 2.07 -0.89
N ARG A 191 -20.86 1.41 -1.96
CA ARG A 191 -20.00 0.66 -2.88
C ARG A 191 -20.02 1.29 -4.26
N LEU A 192 -18.98 1.06 -5.05
CA LEU A 192 -19.03 1.36 -6.47
C LEU A 192 -20.01 0.40 -7.16
N GLU A 193 -20.71 0.92 -8.16
CA GLU A 193 -21.60 0.10 -8.98
C GLU A 193 -20.80 -0.79 -9.93
N GLN A 194 -21.34 -1.98 -10.19
CA GLN A 194 -20.83 -2.89 -11.20
C GLN A 194 -20.85 -2.25 -12.59
N GLY A 195 -19.85 -2.57 -13.42
CA GLY A 195 -19.70 -2.05 -14.78
C GLY A 195 -18.73 -0.86 -14.84
N GLY A 196 -19.20 0.23 -15.44
CA GLY A 196 -18.38 1.42 -15.72
C GLY A 196 -17.65 2.02 -14.52
N PRO A 197 -18.31 2.31 -13.39
CA PRO A 197 -17.66 2.89 -12.21
C PRO A 197 -16.55 2.02 -11.63
N LEU A 198 -16.81 0.73 -11.40
CA LEU A 198 -15.77 -0.20 -10.94
C LEU A 198 -14.62 -0.34 -11.94
N ARG A 199 -14.91 -0.42 -13.24
CA ARG A 199 -13.88 -0.46 -14.28
C ARG A 199 -12.99 0.78 -14.25
N ALA A 200 -13.58 1.97 -14.21
CA ALA A 200 -12.83 3.22 -14.17
C ALA A 200 -11.93 3.28 -12.92
N GLN A 201 -12.41 2.78 -11.79
CA GLN A 201 -11.62 2.70 -10.58
C GLN A 201 -10.42 1.75 -10.69
N ARG A 202 -10.59 0.56 -11.29
CA ARG A 202 -9.46 -0.37 -11.51
C ARG A 202 -8.45 0.19 -12.51
N ALA A 203 -8.92 0.89 -13.54
CA ALA A 203 -8.04 1.60 -14.48
C ALA A 203 -7.24 2.72 -13.80
N TYR A 204 -7.85 3.48 -12.89
CA TYR A 204 -7.16 4.47 -12.08
C TYR A 204 -6.05 3.85 -11.23
N GLU A 205 -6.35 2.75 -10.52
CA GLU A 205 -5.38 2.03 -9.68
C GLU A 205 -4.20 1.49 -10.50
N ASN A 206 -4.49 0.89 -11.66
CA ASN A 206 -3.46 0.39 -12.57
C ASN A 206 -2.60 1.54 -13.15
N THR A 207 -3.22 2.67 -13.47
CA THR A 207 -2.51 3.86 -13.99
C THR A 207 -1.55 4.42 -12.94
N ALA A 208 -1.95 4.47 -11.67
CA ALA A 208 -1.06 4.86 -10.58
C ALA A 208 0.15 3.92 -10.46
N LEU A 209 -0.06 2.59 -10.56
CA LEU A 209 1.05 1.61 -10.58
C LEU A 209 1.99 1.82 -11.78
N VAL A 210 1.46 2.11 -12.96
CA VAL A 210 2.27 2.45 -14.14
C VAL A 210 3.09 3.71 -13.89
N GLN A 211 2.47 4.79 -13.42
CA GLN A 211 3.16 6.05 -13.17
C GLN A 211 4.28 5.88 -12.13
N GLN A 212 4.00 5.17 -11.04
CA GLN A 212 5.01 4.82 -10.03
C GLN A 212 6.19 4.06 -10.65
N GLY A 213 5.93 3.07 -11.51
CA GLY A 213 6.97 2.32 -12.19
C GLY A 213 7.83 3.20 -13.10
N LEU A 214 7.19 4.06 -13.91
CA LEU A 214 7.89 4.95 -14.84
C LEU A 214 8.77 5.98 -14.10
N LEU A 215 8.24 6.60 -13.04
CA LEU A 215 9.00 7.55 -12.22
C LEU A 215 10.13 6.87 -11.45
N TRP A 216 9.90 5.65 -10.95
CA TRP A 216 10.96 4.86 -10.32
C TRP A 216 12.08 4.55 -11.31
N ARG A 217 11.73 4.20 -12.55
CA ARG A 217 12.71 3.91 -13.61
C ARG A 217 13.65 5.09 -13.82
N GLU A 218 13.09 6.29 -13.95
CA GLU A 218 13.83 7.53 -14.13
C GLU A 218 14.73 7.80 -12.92
N ALA A 219 14.18 7.75 -11.71
CA ALA A 219 14.92 8.03 -10.49
C ALA A 219 16.05 7.03 -10.21
N ALA A 220 15.86 5.75 -10.53
CA ALA A 220 16.81 4.69 -10.26
C ALA A 220 17.71 4.33 -11.45
N GLY A 221 17.54 4.96 -12.62
CA GLY A 221 18.30 4.66 -13.83
C GLY A 221 18.11 3.24 -14.35
N ILE A 222 16.92 2.65 -14.15
CA ILE A 222 16.64 1.26 -14.52
C ILE A 222 16.32 1.17 -16.02
N ALA A 223 16.90 0.19 -16.73
CA ALA A 223 16.61 0.04 -18.17
C ALA A 223 15.24 -0.60 -18.44
N VAL A 224 14.89 -1.64 -17.67
CA VAL A 224 13.69 -2.45 -17.88
C VAL A 224 12.92 -2.57 -16.58
N LEU A 225 11.64 -2.19 -16.61
CA LEU A 225 10.77 -2.35 -15.45
C LEU A 225 10.34 -3.81 -15.28
N PRO A 226 10.31 -4.33 -14.04
CA PRO A 226 9.84 -5.67 -13.77
C PRO A 226 8.35 -5.80 -14.10
N SER A 227 7.92 -7.02 -14.34
CA SER A 227 6.49 -7.29 -14.49
C SER A 227 5.77 -7.18 -13.15
N VAL A 228 4.61 -6.53 -13.16
CA VAL A 228 3.71 -6.38 -12.02
C VAL A 228 2.32 -6.94 -12.36
N GLU A 229 1.48 -7.06 -11.35
CA GLU A 229 0.09 -7.52 -11.51
C GLU A 229 -0.83 -6.31 -11.59
N PHE A 230 -1.54 -6.18 -12.72
CA PHE A 230 -2.59 -5.19 -12.92
C PHE A 230 -3.94 -5.81 -12.58
N ALA A 231 -4.80 -5.06 -11.89
CA ALA A 231 -6.17 -5.48 -11.59
C ALA A 231 -6.99 -5.60 -12.88
N CYS A 232 -7.87 -6.61 -12.95
CA CYS A 232 -8.79 -6.74 -14.07
C CYS A 232 -9.81 -5.60 -14.10
N GLU A 233 -9.97 -5.00 -15.28
CA GLU A 233 -10.87 -3.88 -15.55
C GLU A 233 -12.23 -4.33 -16.10
N CYS A 234 -12.66 -5.55 -15.80
CA CYS A 234 -13.93 -6.07 -16.33
C CYS A 234 -15.17 -5.39 -15.73
N GLY A 235 -15.02 -4.68 -14.62
CA GLY A 235 -16.12 -4.01 -13.91
C GLY A 235 -17.02 -4.96 -13.11
N ARG A 236 -16.74 -6.27 -13.07
CA ARG A 236 -17.51 -7.24 -12.26
C ARG A 236 -17.26 -7.02 -10.77
N SER A 237 -18.35 -6.95 -9.99
CA SER A 237 -18.29 -6.91 -8.53
C SER A 237 -17.47 -8.08 -7.97
N GLY A 238 -16.61 -7.81 -7.00
CA GLY A 238 -15.77 -8.86 -6.39
C GLY A 238 -14.67 -9.43 -7.29
N CYS A 239 -14.40 -8.87 -8.47
CA CYS A 239 -13.41 -9.43 -9.38
C CYS A 239 -11.99 -9.43 -8.75
N ALA A 240 -11.40 -10.62 -8.66
CA ALA A 240 -10.03 -10.81 -8.19
C ALA A 240 -9.03 -11.18 -9.28
N GLY A 241 -9.47 -11.21 -10.55
CA GLY A 241 -8.58 -11.48 -11.68
C GLY A 241 -7.50 -10.41 -11.80
N THR A 242 -6.28 -10.84 -12.12
CA THR A 242 -5.16 -9.95 -12.42
C THR A 242 -4.56 -10.31 -13.77
N ARG A 243 -3.85 -9.36 -14.38
CA ARG A 243 -3.04 -9.58 -15.57
C ARG A 243 -1.61 -9.18 -15.26
N ARG A 244 -0.67 -10.11 -15.43
CA ARG A 244 0.76 -9.84 -15.31
C ARG A 244 1.28 -9.14 -16.57
N GLY A 245 2.04 -8.06 -16.42
CA GLY A 245 2.65 -7.33 -17.53
C GLY A 245 3.66 -6.26 -17.08
N THR A 246 4.27 -5.54 -18.01
CA THR A 246 5.08 -4.34 -17.70
C THR A 246 4.23 -3.07 -17.78
N PRO A 247 4.66 -1.94 -17.19
CA PRO A 247 3.98 -0.65 -17.33
C PRO A 247 3.72 -0.23 -18.80
N GLU A 248 4.69 -0.41 -19.69
CA GLU A 248 4.53 -0.11 -21.12
C GLU A 248 3.56 -1.08 -21.80
N GLY A 249 3.59 -2.36 -21.38
CA GLY A 249 2.64 -3.37 -21.84
C GLY A 249 1.21 -3.01 -21.46
N TYR A 250 1.01 -2.52 -20.24
CA TYR A 250 -0.28 -2.01 -19.77
C TYR A 250 -0.72 -0.79 -20.61
N GLN A 251 0.12 0.23 -20.78
CA GLN A 251 -0.23 1.42 -21.57
C GLN A 251 -0.65 1.09 -23.01
N ARG A 252 0.06 0.17 -23.67
CA ARG A 252 -0.33 -0.30 -25.02
C ARG A 252 -1.65 -1.05 -25.02
N ALA A 253 -1.94 -1.82 -23.99
CA ALA A 253 -3.18 -2.56 -23.86
C ALA A 253 -4.36 -1.62 -23.54
N SER A 254 -4.19 -0.71 -22.59
CA SER A 254 -5.23 0.24 -22.14
C SER A 254 -5.64 1.22 -23.24
N ALA A 255 -4.71 1.59 -24.12
CA ALA A 255 -5.01 2.40 -25.31
C ALA A 255 -5.96 1.70 -26.31
N ARG A 256 -6.12 0.37 -26.23
CA ARG A 256 -7.03 -0.42 -27.09
C ARG A 256 -8.35 -0.76 -26.40
N GLY A 257 -8.49 -0.44 -25.12
CA GLY A 257 -9.65 -0.81 -24.30
C GLY A 257 -9.24 -1.35 -22.93
N PRO A 258 -10.21 -1.85 -22.15
CA PRO A 258 -9.98 -2.29 -20.78
C PRO A 258 -8.94 -3.43 -20.69
N VAL A 259 -8.10 -3.40 -19.65
CA VAL A 259 -7.13 -4.46 -19.40
C VAL A 259 -7.78 -5.59 -18.59
N LEU A 260 -7.98 -6.73 -19.24
CA LEU A 260 -8.71 -7.86 -18.67
C LEU A 260 -7.78 -9.02 -18.28
N ALA A 261 -8.16 -9.72 -17.21
CA ALA A 261 -7.62 -11.04 -16.90
C ALA A 261 -8.03 -12.06 -17.98
N GLU A 262 -7.31 -13.18 -18.05
CA GLU A 262 -7.59 -14.23 -19.03
C GLU A 262 -9.02 -14.77 -18.89
N GLY A 263 -9.74 -14.89 -20.02
CA GLY A 263 -11.13 -15.35 -20.06
C GLY A 263 -12.18 -14.35 -19.58
N HIS A 264 -11.79 -13.14 -19.15
CA HIS A 264 -12.75 -12.11 -18.72
C HIS A 264 -13.24 -11.26 -19.89
N VAL A 265 -14.47 -10.77 -19.79
CA VAL A 265 -15.09 -9.79 -20.69
C VAL A 265 -15.51 -8.55 -19.89
N ALA A 266 -15.42 -7.37 -20.51
CA ALA A 266 -15.85 -6.13 -19.88
C ALA A 266 -17.39 -6.03 -19.82
N LEU A 267 -17.90 -5.52 -18.70
CA LEU A 267 -19.32 -5.22 -18.48
C LEU A 267 -19.69 -3.78 -18.82
#